data_AF-A0A8J2BUK9-F1
#
_entry.id   AF-A0A8J2BUK9-F1
#
_cell.length_a   1.000
_cell.length_b   1.000
_cell.length_c   1.000
_cell.angle_alpha   90.00
_cell.angle_beta   90.00
_cell.angle_gamma   90.00
#
_symmetry.space_group_name_H-M   'P 1'
#
loop_
_entity.id
_entity.type
_entity.pdbx_description
1 polymer ?
#
loop_
_entity_poly.entity_id
_entity_poly.type
_entity_poly.pdbx_seq_one_letter_code
_entity_poly.pdbx_strand_id
1 'polypeptide(L)'
;MTRSPATQLQEILRRLPRDRQLWFRDRTRVMEIEHQGVRYVVAGGEWRAMRDRERRQSCIARGEEELRQIANATRKGADPVELGSRVGRALQRIQTHKYFQYGIDAKGRFWWKLNQERIQEEEAIDGWYLLETNLPSAKTSPQEVLTHYKRLAEVEAAFLELKSYLEVRPVYHWRPDRVRNHVRICFLAFWISARLRVEWLAKGFTEEVPKVLRSLQTIRWIRLTPQGQAFVGFFSKIPAEINALLQKLDLLPLFDRPPQWAM
;
A
#
# COMPACT_ATOMS: atom_id res chain seq x y z
N MET A 1 11.67 -10.74 -10.38
CA MET A 1 10.29 -10.55 -10.88
C MET A 1 9.87 -9.11 -10.65
N THR A 2 9.33 -8.45 -11.65
CA THR A 2 9.00 -7.02 -11.62
C THR A 2 7.67 -6.79 -12.33
N ARG A 3 6.94 -5.75 -11.93
CA ARG A 3 5.72 -5.34 -12.63
C ARG A 3 6.11 -4.49 -13.82
N SER A 4 5.73 -4.90 -15.02
CA SER A 4 5.99 -4.13 -16.24
C SER A 4 4.98 -2.99 -16.41
N PRO A 5 5.34 -1.94 -17.19
CA PRO A 5 4.44 -0.82 -17.48
C PRO A 5 3.14 -1.26 -18.18
N ALA A 6 2.07 -0.51 -17.97
CA ALA A 6 0.79 -0.73 -18.63
C ALA A 6 0.88 -0.65 -20.17
N THR A 7 1.79 0.18 -20.69
CA THR A 7 2.06 0.30 -22.13
C THR A 7 2.56 -1.01 -22.74
N GLN A 8 3.45 -1.71 -22.03
CA GLN A 8 3.99 -3.00 -22.48
C GLN A 8 2.90 -4.09 -22.43
N LEU A 9 2.04 -4.05 -21.40
CA LEU A 9 0.86 -4.90 -21.37
C LEU A 9 -0.04 -4.63 -22.59
N GLN A 10 -0.38 -3.38 -22.89
CA GLN A 10 -1.20 -3.04 -24.05
C GLN A 10 -0.59 -3.51 -25.37
N GLU A 11 0.72 -3.36 -25.54
CA GLU A 11 1.44 -3.85 -26.73
C GLU A 11 1.32 -5.37 -26.88
N ILE A 12 1.59 -6.12 -25.81
CA ILE A 12 1.49 -7.57 -25.80
C ILE A 12 0.04 -8.01 -26.05
N LEU A 13 -0.93 -7.33 -25.44
CA LEU A 13 -2.36 -7.61 -25.62
C LEU A 13 -2.81 -7.42 -27.07
N ARG A 14 -2.35 -6.37 -27.76
CA ARG A 14 -2.68 -6.11 -29.17
C ARG A 14 -2.17 -7.19 -30.11
N ARG A 15 -1.09 -7.89 -29.73
CA ARG A 15 -0.43 -8.92 -30.56
C ARG A 15 -0.90 -10.34 -30.27
N LEU A 16 -1.74 -10.55 -29.26
CA LEU A 16 -2.24 -11.88 -28.92
C LEU A 16 -3.26 -12.37 -29.94
N PRO A 17 -3.18 -13.66 -30.36
CA PRO A 17 -4.14 -14.25 -31.29
C PRO A 17 -5.55 -14.30 -30.68
N ARG A 18 -6.58 -14.24 -31.54
CA ARG A 18 -8.00 -14.02 -31.15
C ARG A 18 -8.58 -15.11 -30.24
N ASP A 19 -8.08 -16.34 -30.35
CA ASP A 19 -8.41 -17.48 -29.49
C ASP A 19 -8.04 -17.23 -28.02
N ARG A 20 -6.90 -16.56 -27.78
CA ARG A 20 -6.46 -16.13 -26.44
C ARG A 20 -7.13 -14.84 -25.98
N GLN A 21 -7.83 -14.11 -26.86
CA GLN A 21 -8.57 -12.89 -26.50
C GLN A 21 -9.87 -13.17 -25.74
N LEU A 22 -10.50 -14.33 -25.96
CA LEU A 22 -11.72 -14.73 -25.24
C LEU A 22 -11.46 -14.95 -23.73
N TRP A 23 -10.22 -15.27 -23.36
CA TRP A 23 -9.79 -15.45 -21.96
C TRP A 23 -9.74 -14.15 -21.15
N PHE A 24 -9.72 -12.97 -21.79
CA PHE A 24 -9.73 -11.68 -21.08
C PHE A 24 -11.01 -11.41 -20.29
N ARG A 25 -12.08 -12.17 -20.55
CA ARG A 25 -13.31 -12.11 -19.76
C ARG A 25 -13.22 -12.92 -18.47
N ASP A 26 -12.45 -14.01 -18.46
CA ASP A 26 -12.24 -14.83 -17.27
C ASP A 26 -11.01 -14.34 -16.48
N ARG A 27 -11.27 -13.44 -15.54
CA ARG A 27 -10.25 -12.77 -14.71
C ARG A 27 -9.69 -13.65 -13.59
N THR A 28 -10.06 -14.93 -13.53
CA THR A 28 -9.59 -15.86 -12.49
C THR A 28 -8.32 -16.62 -12.88
N ARG A 29 -7.95 -16.63 -14.17
CA ARG A 29 -6.84 -17.41 -14.69
C ARG A 29 -5.59 -16.56 -14.93
N VAL A 30 -4.44 -17.13 -14.60
CA VAL A 30 -3.14 -16.56 -14.91
C VAL A 30 -2.74 -17.01 -16.32
N MET A 31 -2.25 -16.09 -17.15
CA MET A 31 -1.79 -16.40 -18.50
C MET A 31 -0.27 -16.23 -18.60
N GLU A 32 0.36 -17.16 -19.29
CA GLU A 32 1.79 -17.12 -19.60
C GLU A 32 2.02 -16.72 -21.05
N ILE A 33 2.97 -15.81 -21.27
CA ILE A 33 3.37 -15.32 -22.58
C ILE A 33 4.88 -15.24 -22.60
N GLU A 34 5.50 -15.71 -23.68
CA GLU A 34 6.90 -15.43 -23.96
C GLU A 34 6.98 -14.39 -25.07
N HIS A 35 7.73 -13.31 -24.83
CA HIS A 35 7.91 -12.25 -25.81
C HIS A 35 9.36 -11.77 -25.79
N GLN A 36 10.02 -11.79 -26.96
CA GLN A 36 11.44 -11.41 -27.11
C GLN A 36 12.38 -12.18 -26.17
N GLY A 37 12.11 -13.47 -25.93
CA GLY A 37 12.89 -14.31 -25.02
C GLY A 37 12.70 -13.99 -23.53
N VAL A 38 11.76 -13.09 -23.20
CA VAL A 38 11.38 -12.77 -21.83
C VAL A 38 10.06 -13.43 -21.49
N ARG A 39 10.01 -14.05 -20.32
CA ARG A 39 8.82 -14.71 -19.79
C ARG A 39 7.95 -13.72 -19.03
N TYR A 40 6.70 -13.62 -19.46
CA TYR A 40 5.68 -12.78 -18.87
C TYR A 40 4.52 -13.59 -18.31
N VAL A 41 4.00 -13.12 -17.19
CA VAL A 41 2.82 -13.65 -16.52
C VAL A 41 1.78 -12.54 -16.41
N VAL A 42 0.67 -12.68 -17.12
CA VAL A 42 -0.47 -11.77 -17.05
C VAL A 42 -1.41 -12.27 -15.97
N ALA A 43 -1.72 -11.41 -15.00
CA ALA A 43 -2.63 -11.71 -13.92
C ALA A 43 -3.66 -10.58 -13.77
N GLY A 44 -4.83 -10.92 -13.25
CA GLY A 44 -5.88 -9.95 -13.00
C GLY A 44 -6.92 -10.43 -12.01
N GLY A 45 -7.94 -9.61 -11.79
CA GLY A 45 -9.06 -9.94 -10.92
C GLY A 45 -10.10 -8.83 -10.87
N GLU A 46 -11.33 -9.16 -10.50
CA GLU A 46 -12.45 -8.22 -10.42
C GLU A 46 -12.23 -7.11 -9.39
N TRP A 47 -11.79 -7.48 -8.18
CA TRP A 47 -11.48 -6.50 -7.13
C TRP A 47 -10.45 -5.46 -7.60
N ARG A 48 -9.43 -5.90 -8.35
CA ARG A 48 -8.42 -4.98 -8.89
C ARG A 48 -9.02 -4.06 -9.95
N ALA A 49 -9.93 -4.57 -10.78
CA ALA A 49 -10.64 -3.78 -11.77
C ALA A 49 -11.48 -2.68 -11.13
N MET A 50 -12.23 -3.02 -10.07
CA MET A 50 -13.00 -2.05 -9.29
C MET A 50 -12.08 -0.98 -8.71
N ARG A 51 -10.98 -1.38 -8.06
CA ARG A 51 -9.99 -0.45 -7.50
C ARG A 51 -9.35 0.46 -8.56
N ASP A 52 -8.99 -0.08 -9.71
CA ASP A 52 -8.35 0.69 -10.78
C ASP A 52 -9.36 1.68 -11.40
N ARG A 53 -10.62 1.28 -11.56
CA ARG A 53 -11.75 2.16 -11.94
C ARG A 53 -11.96 3.29 -10.93
N GLU A 54 -12.06 2.98 -9.64
CA GLU A 54 -12.24 3.97 -8.57
C GLU A 54 -11.09 4.98 -8.56
N ARG A 55 -9.85 4.50 -8.70
CA ARG A 55 -8.67 5.37 -8.79
C ARG A 55 -8.74 6.30 -9.99
N ARG A 56 -9.13 5.78 -11.17
CA ARG A 56 -9.32 6.61 -12.37
C ARG A 56 -10.40 7.66 -12.16
N GLN A 57 -11.57 7.27 -11.64
CA GLN A 57 -12.68 8.19 -11.35
C GLN A 57 -12.27 9.27 -10.34
N SER A 58 -11.56 8.90 -9.27
CA SER A 58 -11.02 9.85 -8.30
C SER A 58 -10.03 10.83 -8.93
N CYS A 59 -9.14 10.36 -9.82
CA CYS A 59 -8.22 11.23 -10.55
C CYS A 59 -8.97 12.19 -11.48
N ILE A 60 -9.97 11.71 -12.21
CA ILE A 60 -10.80 12.55 -13.08
C ILE A 60 -11.52 13.61 -12.27
N ALA A 61 -12.21 13.23 -11.18
CA ALA A 61 -12.92 14.18 -10.32
C ALA A 61 -11.99 15.27 -9.75
N ARG A 62 -10.79 14.89 -9.29
CA ARG A 62 -9.78 15.85 -8.82
C ARG A 62 -9.31 16.79 -9.91
N GLY A 63 -9.10 16.28 -11.14
CA GLY A 63 -8.70 17.10 -12.27
C GLY A 63 -9.78 18.06 -12.72
N GLU A 64 -11.05 17.63 -12.73
CA GLU A 64 -12.19 18.50 -13.02
C GLU A 64 -12.32 19.64 -12.02
N GLU A 65 -12.16 19.35 -10.73
CA GLU A 65 -12.23 20.35 -9.69
C GLU A 65 -11.14 21.42 -9.83
N GLU A 66 -9.89 21.00 -10.07
CA GLU A 66 -8.78 21.93 -10.33
C GLU A 66 -9.05 22.80 -11.58
N LEU A 67 -9.59 22.20 -12.65
CA LEU A 67 -9.95 22.93 -13.87
C LEU A 67 -11.09 23.93 -13.66
N ARG A 68 -12.11 23.58 -12.86
CA ARG A 68 -13.20 24.49 -12.48
C ARG A 68 -12.67 25.69 -11.69
N GLN A 69 -11.76 25.47 -10.75
CA GLN A 69 -11.13 26.55 -9.99
C GLN A 69 -10.33 27.49 -10.90
N ILE A 70 -9.56 26.94 -11.83
CA ILE A 70 -8.83 27.74 -12.82
C ILE A 70 -9.79 28.51 -13.73
N ALA A 71 -10.88 27.88 -14.19
CA ALA A 71 -11.88 28.52 -15.03
C ALA A 71 -12.53 29.71 -14.33
N ASN A 72 -12.93 29.55 -13.06
CA ASN A 72 -13.53 30.62 -12.25
C ASN A 72 -12.56 31.78 -11.99
N ALA A 73 -11.26 31.49 -11.86
CA ALA A 73 -10.23 32.50 -11.66
C ALA A 73 -9.76 33.18 -12.96
N THR A 74 -10.15 32.68 -14.13
CA THR A 74 -9.67 33.19 -15.43
C THR A 74 -10.55 34.34 -15.92
N ARG A 75 -9.93 35.51 -16.11
CA ARG A 75 -10.59 36.68 -16.71
C ARG A 75 -10.71 36.52 -18.24
N LYS A 76 -11.69 37.20 -18.85
CA LYS A 76 -11.81 37.29 -20.30
C LYS A 76 -10.54 37.94 -20.89
N GLY A 77 -9.98 37.33 -21.93
CA GLY A 77 -8.78 37.84 -22.61
C GLY A 77 -7.45 37.45 -21.96
N ALA A 78 -7.42 36.39 -21.14
CA ALA A 78 -6.16 35.83 -20.63
C ALA A 78 -5.26 35.32 -21.77
N ASP A 79 -3.95 35.49 -21.62
CA ASP A 79 -2.96 34.97 -22.57
C ASP A 79 -3.06 33.43 -22.66
N PRO A 80 -3.32 32.87 -23.87
CA PRO A 80 -3.36 31.43 -24.08
C PRO A 80 -2.10 30.68 -23.62
N VAL A 81 -0.93 31.29 -23.76
CA VAL A 81 0.34 30.64 -23.42
C VAL A 81 0.50 30.54 -21.90
N GLU A 82 0.32 31.65 -21.19
CA GLU A 82 0.38 31.66 -19.73
C GLU A 82 -0.67 30.74 -19.08
N LEU A 83 -1.92 30.81 -19.56
CA LEU A 83 -2.99 29.95 -19.05
C LEU A 83 -2.71 28.48 -19.31
N GLY A 84 -2.25 28.13 -20.53
CA GLY A 84 -1.89 26.76 -20.89
C GLY A 84 -0.79 26.19 -20.00
N SER A 85 0.25 27.00 -19.71
CA SER A 85 1.32 26.63 -18.78
C SER A 85 0.82 26.46 -17.34
N ARG A 86 -0.07 27.35 -16.87
CA ARG A 86 -0.68 27.26 -15.54
C ARG A 86 -1.52 25.99 -15.40
N VAL A 87 -2.40 25.71 -16.35
CA VAL A 87 -3.24 24.51 -16.38
C VAL A 87 -2.38 23.24 -16.45
N GLY A 88 -1.38 23.22 -17.34
CA GLY A 88 -0.47 22.09 -17.47
C GLY A 88 0.25 21.76 -16.18
N ARG A 89 0.84 22.76 -15.52
CA ARG A 89 1.51 22.60 -14.21
C ARG A 89 0.54 22.12 -13.14
N ALA A 90 -0.66 22.69 -13.09
CA ALA A 90 -1.69 22.30 -12.13
C ALA A 90 -2.07 20.82 -12.28
N LEU A 91 -2.42 20.39 -13.49
CA LEU A 91 -2.79 19.01 -13.79
C LEU A 91 -1.62 18.03 -13.64
N GLN A 92 -0.39 18.44 -13.93
CA GLN A 92 0.80 17.61 -13.75
C GLN A 92 1.10 17.39 -12.26
N ARG A 93 1.00 18.44 -11.44
CA ARG A 93 1.17 18.38 -9.98
C ARG A 93 0.24 17.35 -9.33
N ILE A 94 -1.01 17.27 -9.79
CA ILE A 94 -1.98 16.29 -9.29
C ILE A 94 -2.03 14.98 -10.10
N GLN A 95 -1.19 14.85 -11.13
CA GLN A 95 -1.05 13.67 -12.01
C GLN A 95 -2.30 13.30 -12.83
N THR A 96 -3.12 14.28 -13.22
CA THR A 96 -4.39 14.05 -13.94
C THR A 96 -4.35 14.49 -15.41
N HIS A 97 -3.27 15.16 -15.84
CA HIS A 97 -3.10 15.75 -17.18
C HIS A 97 -3.47 14.82 -18.34
N LYS A 98 -3.17 13.52 -18.25
CA LYS A 98 -3.48 12.52 -19.29
C LYS A 98 -4.98 12.36 -19.62
N TYR A 99 -5.87 12.75 -18.71
CA TYR A 99 -7.32 12.60 -18.90
C TYR A 99 -7.99 13.83 -19.51
N PHE A 100 -7.27 14.94 -19.70
CA PHE A 100 -7.88 16.20 -20.11
C PHE A 100 -7.20 16.77 -21.36
N GLN A 101 -8.03 17.22 -22.30
CA GLN A 101 -7.63 18.13 -23.37
C GLN A 101 -8.22 19.51 -23.04
N TYR A 102 -7.45 20.57 -23.22
CA TYR A 102 -7.87 21.91 -22.83
C TYR A 102 -7.31 22.96 -23.79
N GLY A 103 -7.92 24.13 -23.79
CA GLY A 103 -7.50 25.26 -24.62
C GLY A 103 -8.31 26.52 -24.37
N ILE A 104 -8.06 27.55 -25.17
CA ILE A 104 -8.86 28.77 -25.22
C ILE A 104 -9.53 28.83 -26.61
N ASP A 105 -10.82 29.16 -26.65
CA ASP A 105 -11.53 29.35 -27.91
C ASP A 105 -11.21 30.73 -28.54
N ALA A 106 -11.59 30.93 -29.81
CA ALA A 106 -11.39 32.21 -30.50
C ALA A 106 -12.09 33.41 -29.82
N LYS A 107 -13.00 33.15 -28.86
CA LYS A 107 -13.73 34.15 -28.08
C LYS A 107 -13.07 34.40 -26.71
N GLY A 108 -11.87 33.85 -26.47
CA GLY A 108 -11.11 34.04 -25.23
C GLY A 108 -11.67 33.26 -24.04
N ARG A 109 -12.50 32.22 -24.27
CA ARG A 109 -13.06 31.38 -23.21
C ARG A 109 -12.23 30.11 -23.05
N PHE A 110 -11.84 29.85 -21.80
CA PHE A 110 -11.19 28.61 -21.43
C PHE A 110 -12.16 27.43 -21.52
N TRP A 111 -11.71 26.33 -22.12
CA TRP A 111 -12.47 25.09 -22.24
C TRP A 111 -11.59 23.88 -21.91
N TRP A 112 -12.24 22.80 -21.47
CA TRP A 112 -11.63 21.49 -21.32
C TRP A 112 -12.62 20.40 -21.73
N LYS A 113 -12.09 19.25 -22.12
CA LYS A 113 -12.84 18.02 -22.37
C LYS A 113 -12.05 16.81 -21.88
N LEU A 114 -12.76 15.75 -21.57
CA LEU A 114 -12.13 14.47 -21.24
C LEU A 114 -11.52 13.85 -22.48
N ASN A 115 -10.32 13.28 -22.31
CA ASN A 115 -9.69 12.44 -23.31
C ASN A 115 -10.31 11.04 -23.24
N GLN A 116 -11.44 10.87 -23.95
CA GLN A 116 -12.22 9.62 -23.92
C GLN A 116 -11.43 8.43 -24.46
N GLU A 117 -10.61 8.62 -25.48
CA GLU A 117 -9.74 7.55 -26.02
C GLU A 117 -8.83 7.01 -24.93
N ARG A 118 -8.15 7.91 -24.19
CA ARG A 118 -7.26 7.50 -23.09
C ARG A 118 -8.00 6.77 -21.98
N ILE A 119 -9.22 7.20 -21.65
CA ILE A 119 -10.06 6.56 -20.63
C ILE A 119 -10.45 5.14 -21.07
N GLN A 120 -10.91 4.97 -22.31
CA GLN A 120 -11.29 3.67 -22.88
C GLN A 120 -10.10 2.71 -22.94
N GLU A 121 -8.92 3.19 -23.29
CA GLU A 121 -7.69 2.39 -23.30
C GLU A 121 -7.29 1.87 -21.91
N GLU A 122 -7.50 2.65 -20.85
CA GLU A 122 -7.28 2.19 -19.48
C GLU A 122 -8.39 1.25 -19.01
N GLU A 123 -9.65 1.56 -19.34
CA GLU A 123 -10.80 0.71 -19.03
C GLU A 123 -10.67 -0.70 -19.59
N ALA A 124 -10.14 -0.82 -20.81
CA ALA A 124 -9.91 -2.10 -21.48
C ALA A 124 -8.94 -3.01 -20.70
N ILE A 125 -7.99 -2.43 -19.95
CA ILE A 125 -6.96 -3.16 -19.20
C ILE A 125 -7.19 -3.16 -17.69
N ASP A 126 -8.25 -2.52 -17.19
CA ASP A 126 -8.55 -2.46 -15.76
C ASP A 126 -8.51 -3.85 -15.14
N GLY A 127 -7.84 -3.97 -14.00
CA GLY A 127 -7.72 -5.24 -13.30
C GLY A 127 -6.56 -6.11 -13.78
N TRP A 128 -6.04 -5.91 -14.99
CA TRP A 128 -4.92 -6.66 -15.55
C TRP A 128 -3.57 -6.01 -15.25
N TYR A 129 -2.55 -6.83 -15.05
CA TYR A 129 -1.16 -6.39 -14.91
C TYR A 129 -0.22 -7.47 -15.40
N LEU A 130 0.95 -7.01 -15.85
CA LEU A 130 2.00 -7.84 -16.41
C LEU A 130 3.13 -8.02 -15.39
N LEU A 131 3.51 -9.26 -15.14
CA LEU A 131 4.67 -9.62 -14.34
C LEU A 131 5.76 -10.15 -15.26
N GLU A 132 6.95 -9.57 -15.17
CA GLU A 132 8.15 -10.04 -15.82
C GLU A 132 8.95 -10.94 -14.87
N THR A 133 9.44 -12.07 -15.37
CA THR A 133 10.19 -13.02 -14.56
C THR A 133 11.29 -13.72 -15.34
N ASN A 134 12.40 -14.01 -14.68
CA ASN A 134 13.50 -14.84 -15.19
C ASN A 134 13.42 -16.29 -14.67
N LEU A 135 12.36 -16.64 -13.93
CA LEU A 135 12.17 -18.00 -13.43
C LEU A 135 11.82 -18.94 -14.60
N PRO A 136 12.55 -20.06 -14.78
CA PRO A 136 12.27 -21.01 -15.85
C PRO A 136 10.86 -21.59 -15.77
N SER A 137 10.17 -21.71 -16.91
CA SER A 137 8.84 -22.33 -17.00
C SER A 137 8.84 -23.79 -16.54
N ALA A 138 9.94 -24.52 -16.76
CA ALA A 138 10.12 -25.90 -16.32
C ALA A 138 10.14 -26.08 -14.78
N LYS A 139 10.43 -25.02 -14.01
CA LYS A 139 10.58 -25.09 -12.55
C LYS A 139 9.53 -24.31 -11.77
N THR A 140 8.81 -23.40 -12.43
CA THR A 140 7.89 -22.49 -11.76
C THR A 140 6.70 -22.23 -12.64
N SER A 141 5.52 -22.61 -12.16
CA SER A 141 4.24 -22.35 -12.81
C SER A 141 3.87 -20.86 -12.78
N PRO A 142 3.03 -20.37 -13.70
CA PRO A 142 2.53 -18.98 -13.67
C PRO A 142 1.82 -18.62 -12.35
N GLN A 143 1.12 -19.58 -11.74
CA GLN A 143 0.45 -19.42 -10.45
C GLN A 143 1.44 -19.23 -9.31
N GLU A 144 2.57 -19.95 -9.31
CA GLU A 144 3.65 -19.75 -8.35
C GLU A 144 4.32 -18.39 -8.54
N VAL A 145 4.57 -17.96 -9.79
CA VAL A 145 5.10 -16.61 -10.07
C VAL A 145 4.17 -15.53 -9.48
N LEU A 146 2.86 -15.65 -9.71
CA LEU A 146 1.88 -14.74 -9.12
C LEU A 146 1.90 -14.78 -7.59
N THR A 147 2.01 -15.97 -7.01
CA THR A 147 2.04 -16.15 -5.55
C THR A 147 3.28 -15.50 -4.94
N HIS A 148 4.45 -15.70 -5.54
CA HIS A 148 5.69 -15.03 -5.14
C HIS A 148 5.58 -13.50 -5.25
N TYR A 149 4.98 -13.00 -6.34
CA TYR A 149 4.74 -11.56 -6.49
C TYR A 149 3.79 -11.04 -5.40
N LYS A 150 2.73 -11.77 -5.05
CA LYS A 150 1.83 -11.37 -3.95
C LYS A 150 2.56 -11.32 -2.60
N ARG A 151 3.47 -12.26 -2.34
CA ARG A 151 4.33 -12.25 -1.14
C ARG A 151 5.29 -11.06 -1.08
N LEU A 152 5.58 -10.40 -2.21
CA LEU A 152 6.37 -9.16 -2.19
C LEU A 152 5.66 -8.07 -1.37
N ALA A 153 4.33 -8.02 -1.36
CA ALA A 153 3.58 -7.08 -0.52
C ALA A 153 3.79 -7.36 0.98
N GLU A 154 3.97 -8.63 1.37
CA GLU A 154 4.31 -8.99 2.76
C GLU A 154 5.71 -8.47 3.13
N VAL A 155 6.66 -8.56 2.19
CA VAL A 155 8.01 -8.00 2.36
C VAL A 155 7.97 -6.47 2.45
N GLU A 156 7.19 -5.80 1.60
CA GLU A 156 7.00 -4.34 1.67
C GLU A 156 6.37 -3.91 3.00
N ALA A 157 5.35 -4.64 3.47
CA ALA A 157 4.73 -4.42 4.77
C ALA A 157 5.74 -4.60 5.92
N ALA A 158 6.57 -5.65 5.87
CA ALA A 158 7.65 -5.87 6.82
C ALA A 158 8.65 -4.70 6.84
N PHE A 159 9.05 -4.20 5.67
CA PHE A 159 9.91 -3.02 5.57
C PHE A 159 9.25 -1.75 6.12
N LEU A 160 7.95 -1.58 5.91
CA LEU A 160 7.21 -0.45 6.46
C LEU A 160 7.17 -0.51 7.99
N GLU A 161 6.85 -1.67 8.57
CA GLU A 161 6.86 -1.88 10.02
C GLU A 161 8.24 -1.61 10.63
N LEU A 162 9.29 -2.18 10.02
CA LEU A 162 10.67 -1.95 10.42
C LEU A 162 11.03 -0.45 10.42
N LYS A 163 10.61 0.30 9.40
CA LYS A 163 10.95 1.73 9.26
C LYS A 163 10.12 2.63 10.18
N SER A 164 8.86 2.28 10.43
CA SER A 164 7.89 3.15 11.10
C SER A 164 7.78 2.86 12.59
N TYR A 165 7.41 1.63 12.96
CA TYR A 165 7.18 1.28 14.36
C TYR A 165 8.47 0.89 15.07
N LEU A 166 9.34 0.14 14.40
CA LEU A 166 10.61 -0.33 14.98
C LEU A 166 11.78 0.63 14.71
N GLU A 167 11.52 1.74 14.00
CA GLU A 167 12.46 2.83 13.75
C GLU A 167 13.87 2.35 13.33
N VAL A 168 13.94 1.35 12.44
CA VAL A 168 15.21 0.74 12.00
C VAL A 168 16.17 1.75 11.37
N ARG A 169 15.66 2.90 10.91
CA ARG A 169 16.46 4.04 10.44
C ARG A 169 16.87 4.87 11.67
N PRO A 170 18.07 4.63 12.23
CA PRO A 170 18.45 5.32 13.44
C PRO A 170 18.88 6.75 13.09
N VAL A 171 18.22 7.76 13.65
CA VAL A 171 18.57 9.17 13.38
C VAL A 171 19.86 9.59 14.11
N TYR A 172 20.24 8.88 15.19
CA TYR A 172 21.28 9.34 16.12
C TYR A 172 22.42 8.32 16.38
N HIS A 173 22.53 7.24 15.60
CA HIS A 173 23.59 6.25 15.77
C HIS A 173 24.75 6.47 14.79
N TRP A 174 25.90 6.89 15.31
CA TRP A 174 27.09 7.24 14.49
C TRP A 174 28.20 6.19 14.53
N ARG A 175 28.24 5.35 15.58
CA ARG A 175 29.25 4.30 15.70
C ARG A 175 28.81 3.00 15.00
N PRO A 176 29.67 2.35 14.19
CA PRO A 176 29.29 1.18 13.40
C PRO A 176 28.75 -0.01 14.21
N ASP A 177 29.30 -0.25 15.40
CA ASP A 177 28.84 -1.28 16.35
C ASP A 177 27.41 -1.01 16.84
N ARG A 178 27.10 0.23 17.20
CA ARG A 178 25.75 0.61 17.63
C ARG A 178 24.73 0.50 16.50
N VAL A 179 25.09 0.90 15.29
CA VAL A 179 24.24 0.73 14.10
C VAL A 179 23.93 -0.76 13.87
N ARG A 180 24.95 -1.63 13.91
CA ARG A 180 24.75 -3.08 13.76
C ARG A 180 23.83 -3.65 14.83
N ASN A 181 24.01 -3.24 16.09
CA ASN A 181 23.18 -3.72 17.19
C ASN A 181 21.74 -3.20 17.13
N HIS A 182 21.53 -1.94 16.73
CA HIS A 182 20.19 -1.40 16.49
C HIS A 182 19.43 -2.23 15.45
N VAL A 183 20.06 -2.47 14.29
CA VAL A 183 19.47 -3.28 13.22
C VAL A 183 19.14 -4.70 13.70
N ARG A 184 20.02 -5.32 14.50
CA ARG A 184 19.76 -6.65 15.09
C ARG A 184 18.54 -6.65 16.01
N ILE A 185 18.42 -5.66 16.89
CA ILE A 185 17.28 -5.52 17.81
C ILE A 185 15.99 -5.29 17.03
N CYS A 186 15.99 -4.38 16.05
CA CYS A 186 14.83 -4.15 15.18
C CYS A 186 14.42 -5.41 14.43
N PHE A 187 15.38 -6.20 13.92
CA PHE A 187 15.09 -7.46 13.25
C PHE A 187 14.48 -8.50 14.20
N LEU A 188 15.01 -8.64 15.41
CA LEU A 188 14.46 -9.53 16.43
C LEU A 188 13.04 -9.11 16.84
N ALA A 189 12.82 -7.81 17.07
CA ALA A 189 11.51 -7.26 17.40
C ALA A 189 10.50 -7.51 16.27
N PHE A 190 10.92 -7.33 15.01
CA PHE A 190 10.09 -7.66 13.84
C PHE A 190 9.76 -9.15 13.80
N TRP A 191 10.73 -10.04 14.01
CA TRP A 191 10.48 -11.48 14.02
C TRP A 191 9.46 -11.89 15.09
N ILE A 192 9.55 -11.31 16.29
CA ILE A 192 8.57 -11.51 17.36
C ILE A 192 7.19 -10.98 16.94
N SER A 193 7.13 -9.76 16.39
CA SER A 193 5.88 -9.14 15.91
C SER A 193 5.21 -10.00 14.82
N ALA A 194 5.98 -10.49 13.84
CA ALA A 194 5.50 -11.38 12.80
C ALA A 194 5.00 -12.73 13.38
N ARG A 195 5.71 -13.29 14.37
CA ARG A 195 5.27 -14.51 15.06
C ARG A 195 3.95 -14.30 15.81
N LEU A 196 3.81 -13.18 16.51
CA LEU A 196 2.55 -12.79 17.17
C LEU A 196 1.42 -12.66 16.16
N ARG A 197 1.68 -12.06 15.00
CA ARG A 197 0.67 -11.90 13.95
C ARG A 197 0.11 -13.24 13.48
N VAL A 198 0.98 -14.23 13.29
CA VAL A 198 0.60 -15.60 12.89
C VAL A 198 -0.27 -16.27 13.96
N GLU A 199 0.17 -16.22 15.22
CA GLU A 199 -0.59 -16.80 16.34
C GLU A 199 -1.95 -16.13 16.54
N TRP A 200 -2.01 -14.80 16.43
CA TRP A 200 -3.25 -14.04 16.56
C TRP A 200 -4.20 -14.32 15.40
N LEU A 201 -3.69 -14.45 14.18
CA LEU A 201 -4.52 -14.81 13.03
C LEU A 201 -5.15 -16.20 13.19
N ALA A 202 -4.39 -17.16 13.73
CA ALA A 202 -4.90 -18.51 14.03
C ALA A 202 -6.05 -18.49 15.05
N LYS A 203 -6.10 -17.47 15.92
CA LYS A 203 -7.21 -17.21 16.86
C LYS A 203 -8.31 -16.30 16.29
N GLY A 204 -8.29 -15.99 14.98
CA GLY A 204 -9.26 -15.10 14.34
C GLY A 204 -9.09 -13.62 14.67
N PHE A 205 -7.93 -13.22 15.19
CA PHE A 205 -7.61 -11.82 15.49
C PHE A 205 -6.87 -11.17 14.31
N THR A 206 -7.41 -10.07 13.81
CA THR A 206 -6.95 -9.43 12.55
C THR A 206 -6.32 -8.06 12.74
N GLU A 207 -6.29 -7.50 13.95
CA GLU A 207 -5.65 -6.19 14.16
C GLU A 207 -4.12 -6.27 14.05
N GLU A 208 -3.51 -5.11 13.75
CA GLU A 208 -2.06 -4.97 13.63
C GLU A 208 -1.36 -5.11 14.97
N VAL A 209 -0.29 -5.91 15.00
CA VAL A 209 0.50 -6.16 16.22
C VAL A 209 1.03 -4.86 16.84
N PRO A 210 1.64 -3.93 16.09
CA PRO A 210 2.07 -2.64 16.64
C PRO A 210 0.97 -1.85 17.34
N LYS A 211 -0.26 -1.86 16.79
CA LYS A 211 -1.39 -1.13 17.37
C LYS A 211 -1.77 -1.70 18.73
N VAL A 212 -1.86 -3.02 18.82
CA VAL A 212 -2.15 -3.71 20.08
C VAL A 212 -1.04 -3.47 21.11
N LEU A 213 0.22 -3.60 20.72
CA LEU A 213 1.35 -3.35 21.62
C LEU A 213 1.36 -1.92 22.16
N ARG A 214 1.01 -0.91 21.35
CA ARG A 214 0.85 0.48 21.82
C ARG A 214 -0.28 0.62 22.85
N SER A 215 -1.40 -0.07 22.64
CA SER A 215 -2.48 -0.10 23.65
C SER A 215 -2.00 -0.76 24.94
N LEU A 216 -1.26 -1.86 24.86
CA LEU A 216 -0.72 -2.54 26.04
C LEU A 216 0.34 -1.71 26.79
N GLN A 217 1.12 -0.87 26.11
CA GLN A 217 2.06 0.08 26.73
C GLN A 217 1.38 1.10 27.66
N THR A 218 0.06 1.27 27.57
CA THR A 218 -0.69 2.12 28.51
C THR A 218 -0.85 1.49 29.88
N ILE A 219 -0.72 0.17 29.99
CA ILE A 219 -0.74 -0.55 31.27
C ILE A 219 0.60 -0.26 31.96
N ARG A 220 0.56 0.45 33.08
CA ARG A 220 1.74 0.76 33.87
C ARG A 220 1.79 -0.10 35.11
N TRP A 221 2.97 -0.61 35.42
CA TRP A 221 3.24 -1.17 36.75
C TRP A 221 3.69 -0.04 37.67
N ILE A 222 3.04 0.08 38.83
CA ILE A 222 3.29 1.11 39.83
C ILE A 222 3.90 0.45 41.05
N ARG A 223 5.07 0.93 41.47
CA ARG A 223 5.72 0.56 42.73
C ARG A 223 5.51 1.67 43.75
N LEU A 224 4.84 1.37 44.86
CA LEU A 224 4.74 2.27 45.99
C LEU A 224 5.67 1.80 47.12
N THR A 225 6.37 2.76 47.71
CA THR A 225 7.16 2.58 48.93
C THR A 225 6.58 3.49 50.00
N PRO A 226 5.59 3.03 50.78
CA PRO A 226 5.10 3.78 51.93
C PRO A 226 6.24 3.90 52.96
N GLN A 227 6.35 5.05 53.64
CA GLN A 227 7.44 5.34 54.58
C GLN A 227 7.67 4.17 55.56
N GLY A 228 8.76 3.43 55.36
CA GLY A 228 9.20 2.33 56.22
C GLY A 228 8.50 0.97 56.05
N GLN A 229 7.64 0.78 55.04
CA GLN A 229 6.95 -0.50 54.80
C GLN A 229 7.44 -1.23 53.54
N ALA A 230 7.14 -2.54 53.50
CA ALA A 230 7.41 -3.40 52.36
C ALA A 230 6.72 -2.89 51.08
N PHE A 231 7.36 -3.12 49.93
CA PHE A 231 6.91 -2.66 48.63
C PHE A 231 5.54 -3.23 48.27
N VAL A 232 4.65 -2.38 47.72
CA VAL A 232 3.39 -2.81 47.11
C VAL A 232 3.43 -2.47 45.63
N GLY A 233 3.45 -3.50 44.78
CA GLY A 233 3.41 -3.38 43.33
C GLY A 233 2.02 -3.71 42.79
N PHE A 234 1.43 -2.84 41.98
CA PHE A 234 0.15 -3.11 41.31
C PHE A 234 0.13 -2.50 39.90
N PHE A 235 -0.75 -3.02 39.04
CA PHE A 235 -0.98 -2.44 37.72
C PHE A 235 -1.94 -1.26 37.80
N SER A 236 -1.73 -0.24 36.97
CA SER A 236 -2.70 0.83 36.74
C SER A 236 -4.06 0.27 36.33
N LYS A 237 -5.15 0.98 36.66
CA LYS A 237 -6.51 0.59 36.24
C LYS A 237 -6.54 0.32 34.73
N ILE A 238 -6.77 -0.94 34.36
CA ILE A 238 -6.85 -1.37 32.96
C ILE A 238 -8.26 -1.02 32.44
N PRO A 239 -8.40 -0.22 31.38
CA PRO A 239 -9.69 0.05 30.74
C PRO A 239 -10.39 -1.24 30.28
N ALA A 240 -11.72 -1.24 30.28
CA ALA A 240 -12.53 -2.41 29.90
C ALA A 240 -12.21 -2.92 28.48
N GLU A 241 -11.96 -2.02 27.53
CA GLU A 241 -11.56 -2.34 26.16
C GLU A 241 -10.25 -3.15 26.11
N ILE A 242 -9.27 -2.76 26.93
CA ILE A 242 -7.97 -3.45 27.00
C ILE A 242 -8.13 -4.79 27.71
N ASN A 243 -8.95 -4.90 28.76
CA ASN A 243 -9.26 -6.18 29.39
C ASN A 243 -9.93 -7.17 28.43
N ALA A 244 -10.87 -6.72 27.60
CA ALA A 244 -11.50 -7.54 26.58
C ALA A 244 -10.47 -8.04 25.55
N LEU A 245 -9.53 -7.18 25.16
CA LEU A 245 -8.41 -7.55 24.29
C LEU A 245 -7.48 -8.58 24.94
N LEU A 246 -7.10 -8.37 26.20
CA LEU A 246 -6.25 -9.31 26.95
C LEU A 246 -6.91 -10.68 27.08
N GLN A 247 -8.23 -10.71 27.30
CA GLN A 247 -8.99 -11.95 27.36
C GLN A 247 -8.97 -12.68 26.03
N LYS A 248 -9.23 -11.97 24.93
CA LYS A 248 -9.23 -12.55 23.58
C LYS A 248 -7.87 -13.12 23.16
N LEU A 249 -6.77 -12.56 23.71
CA LEU A 249 -5.41 -13.01 23.41
C LEU A 249 -4.86 -14.04 24.41
N ASP A 250 -5.64 -14.43 25.42
CA ASP A 250 -5.23 -15.28 26.55
C ASP A 250 -4.06 -14.69 27.36
N LEU A 251 -3.96 -13.36 27.42
CA LEU A 251 -2.89 -12.64 28.10
C LEU A 251 -3.27 -12.18 29.51
N LEU A 252 -4.53 -12.31 29.93
CA LEU A 252 -4.98 -11.95 31.28
C LEU A 252 -4.10 -12.51 32.41
N PRO A 253 -3.64 -13.77 32.38
CA PRO A 253 -2.80 -14.32 33.46
C PRO A 253 -1.48 -13.54 33.67
N LEU A 254 -0.99 -12.84 32.65
CA LEU A 254 0.24 -12.04 32.75
C LEU A 254 0.05 -10.74 33.55
N PHE A 255 -1.19 -10.29 33.70
CA PHE A 255 -1.54 -9.05 34.39
C PHE A 255 -2.28 -9.28 35.72
N ASP A 256 -2.55 -10.54 36.07
CA ASP A 256 -3.16 -10.93 37.34
C ASP A 256 -2.19 -10.81 38.52
N ARG A 257 -0.88 -10.97 38.27
CA ARG A 257 0.17 -10.89 39.30
C ARG A 257 1.34 -10.06 38.81
N PRO A 258 2.03 -9.34 39.71
CA PRO A 258 3.26 -8.66 39.35
C PRO A 258 4.30 -9.68 38.87
N PRO A 259 5.11 -9.33 37.85
CA PRO A 259 6.13 -10.23 37.34
C PRO A 259 7.18 -10.56 38.41
N GLN A 260 7.76 -11.76 38.35
CA GLN A 260 8.72 -12.26 39.35
C GLN A 260 9.99 -11.41 39.50
N TRP A 261 10.44 -10.76 38.42
CA TRP A 261 11.58 -9.85 38.46
C TRP A 261 11.28 -8.50 39.13
N ALA A 262 10.00 -8.19 39.36
CA ALA A 262 9.52 -6.93 39.96
C ALA A 262 9.17 -7.06 41.44
N MET A 263 9.19 -8.30 41.97
CA MET A 263 9.09 -8.62 43.40
C MET A 263 10.49 -8.59 44.02
#